data_AF-A0A9X9QD07-F1
#
_entry.id   AF-A0A9X9QD07-F1
#
_cell.length_a   1.000
_cell.length_b   1.000
_cell.length_c   1.000
_cell.angle_alpha   90.00
_cell.angle_beta   90.00
_cell.angle_gamma   90.00
#
_symmetry.space_group_name_H-M   'P 1'
#
loop_
_entity.id
_entity.type
_entity.pdbx_description
1 polymer ?
#
loop_
_entity_poly.entity_id
_entity_poly.type
_entity_poly.pdbx_seq_one_letter_code
_entity_poly.pdbx_strand_id
1 'polypeptide(L)'
;MKIFSLISFAAILNHLTPVLAASDYDCGPARIPGSRIQNAYDEAHRPKFQANSRTYEPRELFTVGTYEHEHQEDTETIKFIVKVGGTFEREILWVKAFANREWFHCEPATV
;
A
#
# COMPACT_ATOMS: atom_id res chain seq x y z
N MET A 1 -19.63 32.92 -40.90
CA MET A 1 -19.87 31.90 -39.85
C MET A 1 -18.53 31.44 -39.33
N LYS A 2 -18.32 31.55 -38.01
CA LYS A 2 -17.10 31.10 -37.32
C LYS A 2 -17.26 29.61 -37.01
N ILE A 3 -16.40 28.77 -37.56
CA ILE A 3 -16.29 27.38 -37.12
C ILE A 3 -14.97 27.32 -36.35
N PHE A 4 -15.09 27.42 -35.03
CA PHE A 4 -13.98 27.13 -34.14
C PHE A 4 -13.72 25.62 -34.20
N SER A 5 -12.54 25.26 -34.71
CA SER A 5 -12.01 23.90 -34.65
C SER A 5 -11.67 23.59 -33.19
N LEU A 6 -12.66 23.08 -32.47
CA LEU A 6 -12.47 22.40 -31.20
C LEU A 6 -12.30 20.92 -31.53
N ILE A 7 -11.10 20.39 -31.35
CA ILE A 7 -10.78 19.03 -30.88
C ILE A 7 -9.26 18.86 -31.06
N SER A 8 -8.51 19.08 -29.99
CA SER A 8 -7.24 18.40 -29.68
C SER A 8 -6.79 18.79 -28.27
N PHE A 9 -7.62 18.47 -27.27
CA PHE A 9 -7.21 18.56 -25.85
C PHE A 9 -7.56 17.28 -25.07
N ALA A 10 -7.78 16.15 -25.76
CA ALA A 10 -8.04 14.87 -25.11
C ALA A 10 -6.75 14.09 -24.75
N ALA A 11 -5.57 14.58 -25.14
CA ALA A 11 -4.31 13.84 -24.95
C ALA A 11 -3.60 14.10 -23.61
N ILE A 12 -4.03 15.05 -22.78
CA ILE A 12 -3.32 15.39 -21.52
C ILE A 12 -3.96 14.69 -20.29
N LEU A 13 -5.19 14.18 -20.41
CA LEU A 13 -5.90 13.56 -19.29
C LEU A 13 -5.50 12.10 -19.00
N ASN A 14 -4.73 11.45 -19.88
CA ASN A 14 -4.37 10.03 -19.72
C ASN A 14 -3.02 9.80 -19.00
N HIS A 15 -2.31 10.86 -18.60
CA HIS A 15 -1.04 10.77 -17.87
C HIS A 15 -1.14 11.20 -16.39
N LEU A 16 -2.32 11.65 -15.97
CA LEU A 16 -2.63 11.97 -14.59
C LEU A 16 -3.76 11.06 -14.14
N THR A 17 -3.59 9.75 -14.23
CA THR A 17 -4.17 8.95 -13.15
C THR A 17 -3.46 9.47 -11.90
N PRO A 18 -4.14 10.10 -10.93
CA PRO A 18 -3.53 10.26 -9.64
C PRO A 18 -3.18 8.84 -9.22
N VAL A 19 -1.89 8.51 -9.28
CA VAL A 19 -1.35 7.52 -8.36
C VAL A 19 -1.74 8.12 -7.03
N LEU A 20 -2.84 7.64 -6.46
CA LEU A 20 -3.19 7.90 -5.08
C LEU A 20 -1.92 7.53 -4.34
N ALA A 21 -1.12 8.54 -3.98
CA ALA A 21 0.14 8.32 -3.32
C ALA A 21 -0.22 7.51 -2.08
N ALA A 22 0.30 6.28 -2.00
CA ALA A 22 -0.01 5.42 -0.88
C ALA A 22 0.36 6.20 0.38
N SER A 23 -0.62 6.48 1.24
CA SER A 23 -0.38 7.19 2.49
C SER A 23 0.70 6.45 3.27
N ASP A 24 1.60 7.20 3.88
CA ASP A 24 2.49 6.63 4.89
C ASP A 24 1.67 6.08 6.05
N TYR A 25 2.27 5.21 6.86
CA TYR A 25 1.63 4.64 8.03
C TYR A 25 2.44 4.90 9.29
N ASP A 26 1.79 5.37 10.34
CA ASP A 26 2.39 5.51 11.65
C ASP A 26 2.23 4.18 12.41
N CYS A 27 3.35 3.56 12.78
CA CYS A 27 3.47 2.20 13.33
C CYS A 27 4.18 2.22 14.70
N GLY A 28 3.58 2.86 15.70
CA GLY A 28 4.26 3.13 16.96
C GLY A 28 5.32 4.22 16.76
N PRO A 29 6.62 3.96 17.04
CA PRO A 29 7.66 4.99 16.88
C PRO A 29 8.10 5.17 15.42
N ALA A 30 7.79 4.23 14.53
CA ALA A 30 8.24 4.27 13.14
C ALA A 30 7.14 4.80 12.20
N ARG A 31 7.50 5.73 11.32
CA ARG A 31 6.70 6.09 10.14
C ARG A 31 7.17 5.30 8.93
N ILE A 32 6.28 4.49 8.39
CA ILE A 32 6.58 3.54 7.32
C ILE A 32 6.05 4.10 5.99
N PRO A 33 6.89 4.20 4.94
CA PRO A 33 6.46 4.70 3.64
C PRO A 33 5.36 3.85 3.02
N GLY A 34 4.28 4.50 2.56
CA GLY A 34 3.15 3.80 1.94
C GLY A 34 3.54 2.96 0.71
N SER A 35 4.55 3.43 -0.03
CA SER A 35 5.10 2.70 -1.19
C SER A 35 5.69 1.34 -0.81
N ARG A 36 6.31 1.20 0.36
CA ARG A 36 6.88 -0.07 0.84
C ARG A 36 5.78 -1.04 1.25
N ILE A 37 4.72 -0.53 1.87
CA ILE A 37 3.51 -1.30 2.22
C ILE A 37 2.83 -1.83 0.96
N GLN A 38 2.61 -0.97 -0.04
CA GLN A 38 2.00 -1.36 -1.31
C GLN A 38 2.84 -2.41 -2.04
N ASN A 39 4.17 -2.21 -2.13
CA ASN A 39 5.05 -3.18 -2.79
C ASN A 39 5.01 -4.55 -2.12
N ALA A 40 5.09 -4.61 -0.78
CA ALA A 40 5.04 -5.88 -0.05
C ALA A 40 3.70 -6.61 -0.24
N TYR A 41 2.61 -5.86 -0.32
CA TYR A 41 1.30 -6.42 -0.62
C TYR A 41 1.23 -6.92 -2.07
N ASP A 42 1.66 -6.13 -3.05
CA ASP A 42 1.63 -6.50 -4.47
C ASP A 42 2.48 -7.75 -4.77
N GLU A 43 3.64 -7.89 -4.12
CA GLU A 43 4.51 -9.07 -4.22
C GLU A 43 3.82 -10.33 -3.70
N ALA A 44 3.05 -10.24 -2.61
CA ALA A 44 2.29 -11.36 -2.06
C ALA A 44 0.96 -11.61 -2.80
N HIS A 45 0.38 -10.58 -3.41
CA HIS A 45 -0.88 -10.65 -4.14
C HIS A 45 -0.71 -11.33 -5.48
N ARG A 46 0.22 -10.85 -6.31
CA ARG A 46 0.39 -11.26 -7.70
C ARG A 46 0.47 -12.79 -7.91
N PRO A 47 1.34 -13.55 -7.21
CA PRO A 47 1.43 -15.00 -7.43
C PRO A 47 0.16 -15.72 -6.98
N LYS A 48 -0.45 -15.30 -5.87
CA LYS A 48 -1.70 -15.90 -5.38
C LYS A 48 -2.86 -15.62 -6.33
N PHE A 49 -2.94 -14.40 -6.87
CA PHE A 49 -3.96 -13.99 -7.84
C PHE A 49 -3.87 -14.82 -9.12
N GLN A 50 -2.66 -15.04 -9.66
CA GLN A 50 -2.46 -15.85 -10.87
C GLN A 50 -2.85 -17.32 -10.67
N ALA A 51 -2.71 -17.85 -9.46
CA ALA A 51 -3.07 -19.23 -9.13
C ALA A 51 -4.51 -19.37 -8.60
N ASN A 52 -5.27 -18.29 -8.51
CA ASN A 52 -6.55 -18.30 -7.82
C ASN A 52 -7.68 -18.91 -8.68
N SER A 53 -8.44 -19.83 -8.09
CA SER A 53 -9.65 -20.44 -8.69
C SER A 53 -10.91 -20.18 -7.88
N ARG A 54 -10.82 -19.39 -6.79
CA ARG A 54 -11.89 -19.14 -5.83
C ARG A 54 -12.40 -17.70 -5.91
N THR A 55 -13.69 -17.50 -5.65
CA THR A 55 -14.28 -16.17 -5.41
C THR A 55 -14.10 -15.74 -3.96
N TYR A 56 -13.82 -14.45 -3.75
CA TYR A 56 -13.62 -13.83 -2.43
C TYR A 56 -14.70 -12.79 -2.17
N GLU A 57 -15.14 -12.65 -0.93
CA GLU A 57 -16.01 -11.54 -0.54
C GLU A 57 -15.23 -10.21 -0.54
N PRO A 58 -15.88 -9.05 -0.74
CA PRO A 58 -15.21 -7.75 -0.91
C PRO A 58 -14.20 -7.38 0.19
N ARG A 59 -14.43 -7.82 1.44
CA ARG A 59 -13.54 -7.57 2.59
C ARG A 59 -12.86 -8.83 3.14
N GLU A 60 -12.91 -9.93 2.41
CA GLU A 60 -12.23 -11.15 2.81
C GLU A 60 -10.71 -10.97 2.69
N LEU A 61 -9.97 -11.42 3.71
CA LEU A 61 -8.52 -11.42 3.68
C LEU A 61 -8.04 -12.35 2.55
N PHE A 62 -7.43 -11.77 1.53
CA PHE A 62 -6.91 -12.51 0.40
C PHE A 62 -5.46 -12.94 0.64
N THR A 63 -4.58 -12.01 0.98
CA THR A 63 -3.15 -12.32 1.17
C THR A 63 -2.53 -11.45 2.24
N VAL A 64 -1.33 -11.83 2.70
CA VAL A 64 -0.54 -11.07 3.66
C VAL A 64 0.86 -10.88 3.09
N GLY A 65 1.22 -9.64 2.76
CA GLY A 65 2.59 -9.23 2.46
C GLY A 65 3.41 -9.12 3.74
N THR A 66 4.71 -9.45 3.67
CA THR A 66 5.63 -9.31 4.81
C THR A 66 6.98 -8.80 4.33
N TYR A 67 7.57 -7.85 5.05
CA TYR A 67 8.93 -7.37 4.80
C TYR A 67 9.58 -6.82 6.06
N GLU A 68 10.91 -6.66 6.03
CA GLU A 68 11.68 -6.01 7.10
C GLU A 68 11.88 -4.53 6.80
N HIS A 69 11.64 -3.69 7.82
CA HIS A 69 11.89 -2.26 7.78
C HIS A 69 12.86 -1.89 8.90
N GLU A 70 13.90 -1.15 8.57
CA GLU A 70 14.85 -0.62 9.56
C GLU A 70 14.51 0.85 9.79
N HIS A 71 14.27 1.20 11.05
CA HIS A 71 14.03 2.56 11.51
C HIS A 71 15.20 3.01 12.38
N GLN A 72 15.71 4.21 12.12
CA GLN A 72 16.80 4.78 12.90
C GLN A 72 16.24 5.75 13.94
N GLU A 73 16.45 5.44 15.21
CA GLU A 73 16.07 6.26 16.36
C GLU A 73 17.36 6.66 17.09
N ASP A 74 17.72 7.94 17.03
CA ASP A 74 18.99 8.48 17.50
C ASP A 74 20.22 7.69 16.99
N THR A 75 20.82 6.85 17.85
CA THR A 75 21.99 6.02 17.54
C THR A 75 21.66 4.54 17.35
N GLU A 76 20.40 4.15 17.53
CA GLU A 76 19.96 2.76 17.46
C GLU A 76 19.18 2.48 16.18
N THR A 77 19.39 1.30 15.60
CA THR A 77 18.58 0.80 14.48
C THR A 77 17.59 -0.22 15.00
N ILE A 78 16.31 0.12 14.92
CA ILE A 78 15.21 -0.76 15.32
C ILE A 78 14.71 -1.49 14.08
N LYS A 79 14.66 -2.82 14.17
CA LYS A 79 14.14 -3.68 13.10
C LYS A 79 12.67 -3.98 13.31
N PHE A 80 11.85 -3.65 12.33
CA PHE A 80 10.44 -3.95 12.27
C PHE A 80 10.16 -5.06 11.27
N ILE A 81 9.37 -6.05 11.67
CA ILE A 81 8.70 -6.97 10.72
C ILE A 81 7.32 -6.39 10.42
N VAL A 82 7.12 -5.95 9.19
CA VAL A 82 5.87 -5.32 8.75
C VAL A 82 5.01 -6.36 8.04
N LYS A 83 3.73 -6.42 8.38
CA LYS A 83 2.73 -7.27 7.75
C LYS A 83 1.57 -6.44 7.22
N VAL A 84 1.16 -6.75 5.99
CA VAL A 84 0.14 -6.01 5.25
C VAL A 84 -0.92 -6.99 4.77
N GLY A 85 -2.11 -6.94 5.37
CA GLY A 85 -3.25 -7.74 4.94
C GLY A 85 -4.14 -6.96 3.98
N GLY A 86 -4.55 -7.59 2.89
CA GLY A 86 -5.45 -6.95 1.93
C GLY A 86 -6.40 -7.91 1.23
N THR A 87 -7.36 -7.34 0.51
CA THR A 87 -8.47 -8.03 -0.16
C THR A 87 -8.06 -8.61 -1.51
N PHE A 88 -9.00 -9.22 -2.23
CA PHE A 88 -8.74 -9.65 -3.61
C PHE A 88 -8.58 -8.44 -4.56
N GLU A 89 -9.34 -7.37 -4.31
CA GLU A 89 -9.38 -6.14 -5.13
C GLU A 89 -8.27 -5.13 -4.82
N ARG A 90 -7.26 -5.53 -4.05
CA ARG A 90 -6.12 -4.69 -3.66
C ARG A 90 -6.43 -3.56 -2.69
N GLU A 91 -7.48 -3.73 -1.90
CA GLU A 91 -7.71 -2.86 -0.75
C GLU A 91 -6.89 -3.35 0.46
N ILE A 92 -6.16 -2.44 1.10
CA ILE A 92 -5.45 -2.74 2.34
C ILE A 92 -6.45 -2.76 3.50
N LEU A 93 -6.55 -3.90 4.19
CA LEU A 93 -7.45 -4.08 5.33
C LEU A 93 -6.79 -3.66 6.65
N TRP A 94 -5.51 -3.97 6.80
CA TRP A 94 -4.74 -3.65 8.00
C TRP A 94 -3.25 -3.68 7.71
N VAL A 95 -2.51 -2.87 8.46
CA VAL A 95 -1.05 -2.92 8.55
C VAL A 95 -0.67 -3.11 10.01
N LYS A 96 0.30 -3.98 10.25
CA LYS A 96 0.86 -4.22 11.59
C LYS A 96 2.37 -4.32 11.51
N ALA A 97 3.06 -3.81 12.51
CA ALA A 97 4.52 -3.91 12.61
C ALA A 97 4.89 -4.63 13.91
N PHE A 98 5.96 -5.42 13.89
CA PHE A 98 6.48 -6.10 15.07
C PHE A 98 7.90 -5.66 15.35
N ALA A 99 8.14 -5.11 16.53
CA ALA A 99 9.46 -4.76 17.04
C ALA A 99 9.44 -4.89 18.57
N ASN A 100 10.60 -5.08 19.19
CA ASN A 100 10.72 -5.13 20.66
C ASN A 100 9.76 -6.11 21.36
N ARG A 101 9.44 -7.23 20.70
CA ARG A 101 8.49 -8.26 21.17
C ARG A 101 7.02 -7.82 21.24
N GLU A 102 6.68 -6.70 20.62
CA GLU A 102 5.33 -6.13 20.60
C GLU A 102 4.80 -5.94 19.17
N TRP A 103 3.48 -6.04 19.00
CA TRP A 103 2.79 -5.73 17.76
C TRP A 103 2.17 -4.34 17.82
N PHE A 104 2.55 -3.49 16.88
CA PHE A 104 1.97 -2.18 16.66
C PHE A 104 0.87 -2.27 15.61
N HIS A 105 -0.31 -1.72 15.93
CA HIS A 105 -1.27 -1.39 14.89
C HIS A 105 -0.78 -0.16 14.14
N CYS A 106 -0.84 -0.20 12.82
CA CYS A 106 -0.41 0.90 11.98
C CYS A 106 -1.62 1.60 11.38
N GLU A 107 -1.65 2.92 11.48
CA GLU A 107 -2.71 3.75 10.93
C GLU A 107 -2.18 4.63 9.79
N PRO A 108 -2.99 4.92 8.75
CA PRO A 108 -2.60 5.89 7.73
C PRO A 108 -2.24 7.22 8.39
N ALA A 109 -1.04 7.70 8.09
CA ALA A 109 -0.57 8.93 8.64
C ALA A 109 -1.39 10.11 8.13
N THR A 110 -1.70 11.04 9.02
CA THR A 110 -2.35 12.30 8.65
C THR A 110 -1.33 13.19 7.93
N VAL A 111 -1.79 13.87 6.88
CA VAL A 111 -1.01 14.80 6.04
C VAL A 111 -0.95 16.18 6.72
#